data_AF-A0A1M2W7U7-F1
#
_entry.id   AF-A0A1M2W7U7-F1
#
_cell.length_a   1.000
_cell.length_b   1.000
_cell.length_c   1.000
_cell.angle_alpha   90.00
_cell.angle_beta   90.00
_cell.angle_gamma   90.00
#
_symmetry.space_group_name_H-M   'P 1'
#
loop_
_entity.id
_entity.type
_entity.pdbx_description
1 polymer ?
#
loop_
_entity_poly.entity_id
_entity_poly.type
_entity_poly.pdbx_seq_one_letter_code
_entity_poly.pdbx_strand_id
1 'polypeptide(L)'
;MDDLEHAVHIASLAEKKRLWWRNALINCLFFFATLISVYNKWMFSPEHYGFPSPLFVTTIHMWVQFLLAAMLRYTMPDRFRPAQSPSRGDYLRKAVPTGIATGLDIGLSNLSLKLITLSFYIGVIVLICIGVLLMVATETHFVLSGFLLVTSASALGGLRWSLTQLLLRSKDVGMSNPAATLFWLAPVMGVSLAITSAIVDGWAKVFNSPFFATPEQTLKTLFFLFSPGVLAFCMVLSEF
;
A
#
# COMPACT_ATOMS: atom_id res chain seq x y z
N MET A 1 -33.57 -12.68 -35.97
CA MET A 1 -33.38 -11.21 -36.12
C MET A 1 -33.60 -10.62 -34.75
N ASP A 2 -32.69 -10.96 -33.83
CA ASP A 2 -32.74 -10.66 -32.40
C ASP A 2 -31.50 -9.81 -32.00
N ASP A 3 -30.97 -9.12 -33.01
CA ASP A 3 -29.88 -8.17 -32.90
C ASP A 3 -30.48 -6.78 -33.08
N LEU A 4 -30.47 -5.97 -32.01
CA LEU A 4 -30.53 -4.50 -31.96
C LEU A 4 -31.48 -3.99 -30.87
N GLU A 5 -31.05 -4.08 -29.60
CA GLU A 5 -31.33 -3.01 -28.63
C GLU A 5 -30.40 -3.15 -27.41
N HIS A 6 -29.09 -3.10 -27.66
CA HIS A 6 -28.16 -2.62 -26.63
C HIS A 6 -28.44 -1.11 -26.45
N ALA A 7 -29.50 -0.77 -25.72
CA ALA A 7 -29.84 0.60 -25.41
C ALA A 7 -28.62 1.25 -24.74
N VAL A 8 -27.99 2.18 -25.45
CA VAL A 8 -26.84 2.93 -24.95
C VAL A 8 -27.29 3.66 -23.70
N HIS A 9 -26.83 3.19 -22.53
CA HIS A 9 -27.15 3.82 -21.26
C HIS A 9 -26.48 5.20 -21.21
N ILE A 10 -27.23 6.25 -21.54
CA ILE A 10 -26.75 7.64 -21.46
C ILE A 10 -26.80 8.07 -20.00
N ALA A 11 -25.63 8.08 -19.34
CA ALA A 11 -25.51 8.50 -17.95
C ALA A 11 -26.09 9.91 -17.73
N SER A 12 -26.91 10.07 -16.68
CA SER A 12 -27.52 11.36 -16.33
C SER A 12 -26.46 12.41 -15.98
N LEU A 13 -26.79 13.71 -16.03
CA LEU A 13 -25.85 14.79 -15.66
C LEU A 13 -25.33 14.66 -14.22
N ALA A 14 -26.18 14.22 -13.29
CA ALA A 14 -25.78 13.97 -11.91
C ALA A 14 -24.80 12.79 -11.79
N GLU A 15 -25.02 11.76 -12.59
CA GLU A 15 -24.17 10.57 -12.66
C GLU A 15 -22.83 10.88 -13.32
N LYS A 16 -22.82 11.63 -14.42
CA LYS A 16 -21.59 12.17 -15.05
C LYS A 16 -20.79 13.03 -14.08
N LYS A 17 -21.45 13.92 -13.32
CA LYS A 17 -20.79 14.75 -12.30
C LYS A 17 -20.18 13.88 -11.19
N ARG A 18 -20.91 12.87 -10.69
CA ARG A 18 -20.40 11.93 -9.68
C ARG A 18 -19.22 11.11 -10.21
N LEU A 19 -19.31 10.59 -11.43
CA LEU A 19 -18.24 9.83 -12.08
C LEU A 19 -17.01 10.69 -12.34
N TRP A 20 -17.19 11.95 -12.75
CA TRP A 20 -16.11 12.90 -12.96
C TRP A 20 -15.37 13.20 -11.65
N TRP A 21 -16.10 13.48 -10.55
CA TRP A 21 -15.49 13.68 -9.23
C TRP A 21 -14.76 12.42 -8.73
N ARG A 22 -15.35 11.23 -8.92
CA ARG A 22 -14.70 9.96 -8.60
C ARG A 22 -13.42 9.76 -9.40
N ASN A 23 -13.43 10.03 -10.70
CA ASN A 23 -12.28 9.87 -11.57
C ASN A 23 -11.20 10.93 -11.30
N ALA A 24 -11.58 12.16 -10.96
CA ALA A 24 -10.67 13.20 -10.52
C ALA A 24 -9.97 12.81 -9.20
N LEU A 25 -10.69 12.19 -8.27
CA LEU A 25 -10.13 11.65 -7.02
C LEU A 25 -9.13 10.51 -7.30
N ILE A 26 -9.49 9.57 -8.20
CA ILE A 26 -8.61 8.48 -8.65
C ILE A 26 -7.35 9.03 -9.32
N ASN A 27 -7.46 10.05 -10.17
CA ASN A 27 -6.30 10.68 -10.80
C ASN A 27 -5.41 11.42 -9.78
N CYS A 28 -6.01 12.01 -8.73
CA CYS A 28 -5.27 12.60 -7.62
C CYS A 28 -4.49 11.54 -6.82
N LEU A 29 -5.08 10.36 -6.61
CA LEU A 29 -4.41 9.20 -6.01
C LEU A 29 -3.20 8.74 -6.84
N PHE A 30 -3.35 8.66 -8.17
CA PHE A 30 -2.25 8.31 -9.06
C PHE A 30 -1.08 9.31 -8.99
N PHE A 31 -1.36 10.60 -8.83
CA PHE A 31 -0.32 11.61 -8.68
C PHE A 31 0.58 11.36 -7.45
N PHE A 32 0.00 11.07 -6.29
CA PHE A 32 0.77 10.73 -5.09
C PHE A 32 1.56 9.42 -5.25
N ALA A 33 0.97 8.41 -5.88
CA ALA A 33 1.64 7.15 -6.17
C ALA A 33 2.84 7.33 -7.12
N THR A 34 2.72 8.18 -8.15
CA THR A 34 3.82 8.52 -9.05
C THR A 34 4.93 9.27 -8.32
N LEU A 35 4.60 10.24 -7.46
CA LEU A 35 5.60 10.96 -6.66
C LEU A 35 6.38 10.02 -5.74
N ILE A 36 5.69 9.10 -5.05
CA ILE A 36 6.33 8.10 -4.19
C ILE A 36 7.24 7.18 -5.02
N SER A 37 6.82 6.79 -6.22
CA SER A 37 7.64 5.94 -7.11
C SER A 37 8.91 6.64 -7.59
N VAL A 38 8.81 7.92 -7.98
CA VAL A 38 9.97 8.75 -8.36
C VAL A 38 10.90 8.96 -7.17
N TYR A 39 10.33 9.27 -5.99
CA TYR A 39 11.09 9.39 -4.74
C TYR A 39 11.85 8.10 -4.43
N ASN A 40 11.22 6.92 -4.49
CA ASN A 40 11.87 5.65 -4.19
C ASN A 40 13.07 5.42 -5.13
N LYS A 41 12.91 5.68 -6.43
CA LYS A 41 14.01 5.55 -7.39
C LYS A 41 15.15 6.51 -7.06
N TRP A 42 14.85 7.76 -6.73
CA TRP A 42 15.84 8.78 -6.38
C TRP A 42 16.55 8.50 -5.04
N MET A 43 15.79 8.06 -4.02
CA MET A 43 16.27 7.78 -2.67
C MET A 43 17.25 6.61 -2.64
N PHE A 44 16.96 5.55 -3.39
CA PHE A 44 17.71 4.29 -3.34
C PHE A 44 18.73 4.12 -4.48
N SER A 45 18.70 4.96 -5.52
CA SER A 45 19.67 4.90 -6.61
C SER A 45 21.05 5.39 -6.16
N PRO A 46 22.14 4.64 -6.41
CA PRO A 46 23.52 5.08 -6.15
C PRO A 46 23.93 6.33 -6.92
N GLU A 47 23.27 6.62 -8.05
CA GLU A 47 23.54 7.80 -8.88
C GLU A 47 22.92 9.09 -8.32
N HIS A 48 22.05 8.96 -7.30
CA HIS A 48 21.32 10.05 -6.68
C HIS A 48 21.59 10.11 -5.18
N TYR A 49 20.59 9.83 -4.33
CA TYR A 49 20.78 9.90 -2.89
C TYR A 49 21.46 8.65 -2.32
N GLY A 50 21.18 7.47 -2.89
CA GLY A 50 21.91 6.23 -2.59
C GLY A 50 21.75 5.72 -1.16
N PHE A 51 20.65 6.01 -0.47
CA PHE A 51 20.42 5.50 0.88
C PHE A 51 20.20 3.97 0.83
N PRO A 52 20.98 3.14 1.54
CA PRO A 52 21.03 1.70 1.25
C PRO A 52 19.94 0.85 1.93
N SER A 53 19.05 1.48 2.71
CA SER A 53 18.22 0.80 3.72
C SER A 53 16.72 1.06 3.53
N PRO A 54 16.07 0.45 2.51
CA PRO A 54 14.67 0.69 2.19
C PRO A 54 13.68 0.23 3.26
N LEU A 55 13.99 -0.80 4.05
CA LEU A 55 13.11 -1.25 5.14
C LEU A 55 13.15 -0.25 6.31
N PHE A 56 14.33 0.33 6.57
CA PHE A 56 14.47 1.41 7.53
C PHE A 56 13.64 2.63 7.13
N VAL A 57 13.75 3.08 5.88
CA VAL A 57 12.91 4.17 5.35
C VAL A 57 11.43 3.88 5.56
N THR A 58 10.98 2.68 5.18
CA THR A 58 9.57 2.29 5.30
C THR A 58 9.11 2.19 6.76
N THR A 59 9.99 1.79 7.67
CA THR A 59 9.72 1.80 9.11
C THR A 59 9.46 3.22 9.61
N ILE A 60 10.28 4.19 9.21
CA ILE A 60 10.08 5.61 9.56
C ILE A 60 8.75 6.12 9.00
N HIS A 61 8.39 5.75 7.77
CA HIS A 61 7.10 6.13 7.19
C HIS A 61 5.91 5.64 8.02
N MET A 62 5.93 4.40 8.53
CA MET A 62 4.84 3.90 9.39
C MET A 62 4.67 4.73 10.66
N TRP A 63 5.78 5.17 11.26
CA TRP A 63 5.74 6.04 12.44
C TRP A 63 5.26 7.45 12.12
N VAL A 64 5.70 8.04 11.00
CA VAL A 64 5.20 9.34 10.52
C VAL A 64 3.70 9.28 10.29
N GLN A 65 3.23 8.24 9.60
CA GLN A 65 1.81 8.03 9.34
C GLN A 65 0.99 7.84 10.63
N PHE A 66 1.52 7.10 11.61
CA PHE A 66 0.91 6.98 12.92
C PHE A 66 0.78 8.34 13.63
N LEU A 67 1.85 9.14 13.65
CA LEU A 67 1.87 10.45 14.31
C LEU A 67 0.91 11.43 13.64
N LEU A 68 0.87 11.46 12.31
CA LEU A 68 -0.08 12.28 11.56
C LEU A 68 -1.53 11.84 11.78
N ALA A 69 -1.78 10.53 11.82
CA ALA A 69 -3.10 9.98 12.15
C ALA A 69 -3.53 10.34 13.58
N ALA A 70 -2.60 10.26 14.55
CA ALA A 70 -2.83 10.65 15.93
C ALA A 70 -3.12 12.15 16.06
N MET A 71 -2.32 12.98 15.40
CA MET A 71 -2.48 14.43 15.36
C MET A 71 -3.85 14.81 14.77
N LEU A 72 -4.21 14.24 13.62
CA LEU A 72 -5.48 14.52 12.95
C LEU A 72 -6.68 14.12 13.81
N ARG A 73 -6.60 12.98 14.51
CA ARG A 73 -7.64 12.54 15.46
C ARG A 73 -7.74 13.43 16.70
N TYR A 74 -6.65 14.05 17.11
CA TYR A 74 -6.62 14.95 18.26
C TYR A 74 -7.13 16.35 17.89
N THR A 75 -6.72 16.90 16.74
CA THR A 75 -7.10 18.24 16.29
C THR A 75 -8.49 18.31 15.67
N MET A 76 -8.97 17.21 15.07
CA MET A 76 -10.28 17.13 14.42
C MET A 76 -11.08 15.91 14.91
N PRO A 77 -11.41 15.86 16.22
CA PRO A 77 -12.04 14.69 16.83
C PRO A 77 -13.43 14.41 16.24
N ASP A 78 -14.23 15.42 15.95
CA ASP A 78 -15.60 15.26 15.45
C ASP A 78 -15.66 14.58 14.08
N ARG A 79 -14.59 14.67 13.29
CA ARG A 79 -14.51 14.09 11.94
C ARG A 79 -13.74 12.77 11.88
N PHE A 80 -12.70 12.60 12.69
CA PHE A 80 -11.77 11.47 12.57
C PHE A 80 -11.73 10.56 13.79
N ARG A 81 -12.38 10.92 14.92
CA ARG A 81 -12.48 10.03 16.07
C ARG A 81 -13.74 9.15 15.91
N PRO A 82 -13.59 7.82 15.79
CA PRO A 82 -14.73 6.92 15.65
C PRO A 82 -15.54 6.88 16.95
N ALA A 83 -16.87 6.70 16.84
CA ALA A 83 -17.79 6.66 17.98
C ALA A 83 -17.51 5.50 18.95
N GLN A 84 -16.89 4.43 18.45
CA GLN A 84 -16.42 3.30 19.25
C GLN A 84 -14.95 3.03 18.91
N SER A 85 -14.14 2.70 19.91
CA SER A 85 -12.77 2.20 19.71
C SER A 85 -12.74 0.69 19.88
N PRO A 86 -11.89 -0.03 19.13
CA PRO A 86 -11.78 -1.48 19.26
C PRO A 86 -11.47 -1.89 20.71
N SER A 87 -12.19 -2.89 21.21
CA SER A 87 -11.90 -3.48 22.51
C SER A 87 -10.48 -4.07 22.51
N ARG A 88 -9.84 -4.19 23.68
CA ARG A 88 -8.49 -4.78 23.76
C ARG A 88 -8.43 -6.19 23.14
N GLY A 89 -9.50 -6.97 23.31
CA GLY A 89 -9.61 -8.31 22.73
C GLY A 89 -9.75 -8.29 21.20
N ASP A 90 -10.55 -7.37 20.65
CA ASP A 90 -10.68 -7.18 19.20
C ASP A 90 -9.41 -6.65 18.57
N TYR A 91 -8.73 -5.71 19.23
CA TYR A 91 -7.45 -5.19 18.78
C TYR A 91 -6.40 -6.32 18.69
N LEU A 92 -6.30 -7.15 19.73
CA LEU A 92 -5.34 -8.24 19.75
C LEU A 92 -5.69 -9.37 18.77
N ARG A 93 -6.97 -9.69 18.58
CA ARG A 93 -7.39 -10.79 17.67
C ARG A 93 -7.47 -10.38 16.21
N LYS A 94 -7.68 -9.09 15.91
CA LYS A 94 -7.93 -8.60 14.55
C LYS A 94 -6.82 -7.66 14.09
N ALA A 95 -6.60 -6.55 14.81
CA ALA A 95 -5.65 -5.52 14.37
C ALA A 95 -4.18 -5.98 14.43
N VAL A 96 -3.78 -6.71 15.46
CA VAL A 96 -2.39 -7.18 15.61
C VAL A 96 -1.99 -8.18 14.52
N PRO A 97 -2.73 -9.28 14.27
CA PRO A 97 -2.40 -10.21 13.19
C PRO A 97 -2.39 -9.54 11.82
N THR A 98 -3.36 -8.66 11.56
CA THR A 98 -3.41 -7.88 10.31
C THR A 98 -2.19 -6.97 10.18
N GLY A 99 -1.85 -6.19 11.22
CA GLY A 99 -0.69 -5.29 11.19
C GLY A 99 0.65 -6.03 11.02
N ILE A 100 0.82 -7.19 11.65
CA ILE A 100 2.01 -8.03 11.45
C ILE A 100 2.07 -8.53 10.02
N ALA A 101 0.98 -9.13 9.52
CA ALA A 101 0.93 -9.67 8.16
C ALA A 101 1.19 -8.59 7.10
N THR A 102 0.57 -7.42 7.23
CA THR A 102 0.78 -6.30 6.31
C THR A 102 2.19 -5.72 6.42
N GLY A 103 2.72 -5.55 7.64
CA GLY A 103 4.09 -5.07 7.82
C GLY A 103 5.14 -6.02 7.23
N LEU A 104 4.95 -7.33 7.40
CA LEU A 104 5.81 -8.35 6.77
C LEU A 104 5.69 -8.34 5.25
N ASP A 105 4.47 -8.25 4.70
CA ASP A 105 4.25 -8.15 3.25
C ASP A 105 4.96 -6.95 2.62
N ILE A 106 4.83 -5.77 3.25
CA ILE A 106 5.56 -4.56 2.85
C ILE A 106 7.06 -4.75 2.97
N GLY A 107 7.53 -5.39 4.06
CA GLY A 107 8.94 -5.65 4.29
C GLY A 107 9.54 -6.59 3.23
N LEU A 108 8.87 -7.71 2.96
CA LEU A 108 9.29 -8.66 1.95
C LEU A 108 9.25 -8.06 0.53
N SER A 109 8.25 -7.23 0.24
CA SER A 109 8.15 -6.52 -1.05
C SER A 109 9.29 -5.52 -1.24
N ASN A 110 9.65 -4.75 -0.21
CA ASN A 110 10.79 -3.84 -0.27
C ASN A 110 12.13 -4.59 -0.36
N LEU A 111 12.23 -5.75 0.31
CA LEU A 111 13.39 -6.63 0.20
C LEU A 111 13.49 -7.23 -1.21
N SER A 112 12.37 -7.63 -1.82
CA SER A 112 12.37 -8.16 -3.19
C SER A 112 12.84 -7.11 -4.20
N LEU A 113 12.51 -5.83 -4.01
CA LEU A 113 13.03 -4.74 -4.85
C LEU A 113 14.55 -4.55 -4.74
N LYS A 114 15.15 -4.95 -3.62
CA LYS A 114 16.60 -4.92 -3.42
C LYS A 114 17.29 -6.16 -4.00
N LEU A 115 16.59 -7.30 -4.02
CA LEU A 115 17.11 -8.58 -4.51
C LEU A 115 16.87 -8.79 -6.02
N ILE A 116 15.81 -8.20 -6.56
CA ILE A 116 15.35 -8.37 -7.93
C ILE A 116 15.46 -7.04 -8.65
N THR A 117 16.16 -7.00 -9.78
CA THR A 117 16.26 -5.78 -10.58
C THR A 117 14.86 -5.39 -11.09
N LEU A 118 14.55 -4.09 -11.06
CA LEU A 118 13.26 -3.57 -11.53
C LEU A 118 12.94 -4.06 -12.97
N SER A 119 13.96 -4.17 -13.82
CA SER A 119 13.85 -4.72 -15.18
C SER A 119 13.45 -6.20 -15.20
N PHE A 120 13.95 -7.02 -14.27
CA PHE A 120 13.54 -8.42 -14.16
C PHE A 120 12.11 -8.55 -13.62
N TYR A 121 11.72 -7.73 -12.63
CA TYR A 121 10.34 -7.70 -12.13
C TYR A 121 9.32 -7.36 -13.22
N ILE A 122 9.59 -6.31 -14.01
CA ILE A 122 8.77 -5.94 -15.17
C ILE A 122 8.80 -7.06 -16.22
N GLY A 123 9.95 -7.69 -16.45
CA GLY A 123 10.10 -8.83 -17.35
C GLY A 123 9.23 -10.04 -16.96
N VAL A 124 9.15 -10.37 -15.66
CA VAL A 124 8.28 -11.43 -15.14
C VAL A 124 6.81 -11.08 -15.31
N ILE A 125 6.40 -9.83 -15.04
CA ILE A 125 5.01 -9.40 -15.27
C ILE A 125 4.65 -9.49 -16.76
N VAL A 126 5.51 -9.00 -17.64
CA VAL A 126 5.32 -9.09 -19.09
C VAL A 126 5.26 -10.56 -19.54
N LEU A 127 6.12 -11.42 -19.00
CA LEU A 127 6.10 -12.87 -19.29
C LEU A 127 4.79 -13.52 -18.83
N ILE A 128 4.27 -13.16 -17.66
CA ILE A 128 2.96 -13.64 -17.17
C ILE A 128 1.84 -13.14 -18.08
N CYS A 129 1.83 -11.86 -18.47
CA CYS A 129 0.84 -11.29 -19.38
C CYS A 129 0.88 -11.95 -20.76
N ILE A 130 2.08 -12.16 -21.32
CA ILE A 130 2.28 -12.88 -22.58
C ILE A 130 1.83 -14.34 -22.43
N GLY A 131 2.19 -15.02 -21.34
CA GLY A 131 1.77 -16.39 -21.07
C GLY A 131 0.25 -16.55 -20.99
N VAL A 132 -0.45 -15.61 -20.34
CA VAL A 132 -1.92 -15.59 -20.29
C VAL A 132 -2.52 -15.30 -21.67
N LEU A 133 -1.96 -14.37 -22.44
CA LEU A 133 -2.42 -14.09 -23.81
C LEU A 133 -2.17 -15.27 -24.76
N LEU A 134 -1.03 -15.95 -24.64
CA LEU A 134 -0.71 -17.17 -25.39
C LEU A 134 -1.61 -18.34 -24.98
N MET A 135 -1.91 -18.49 -23.69
CA MET A 135 -2.89 -19.46 -23.19
C MET A 135 -4.27 -19.23 -23.84
N VAL A 136 -4.65 -17.98 -24.11
CA VAL A 136 -5.91 -17.68 -24.83
C VAL A 136 -5.77 -17.83 -26.35
N ALA A 137 -4.59 -17.58 -26.92
CA ALA A 137 -4.36 -17.54 -28.37
C ALA A 137 -4.03 -18.90 -29.01
N THR A 138 -3.49 -19.88 -28.27
CA THR A 138 -2.99 -21.16 -28.83
C THR A 138 -3.73 -22.42 -28.34
N GLU A 139 -4.93 -22.28 -27.77
CA GLU A 139 -5.69 -23.44 -27.31
C GLU A 139 -6.26 -24.29 -28.46
N THR A 140 -5.58 -25.41 -28.76
CA THR A 140 -6.16 -26.58 -29.44
C THR A 140 -6.29 -27.80 -28.51
N HIS A 141 -5.87 -27.70 -27.23
CA HIS A 141 -6.01 -28.76 -26.22
C HIS A 141 -6.30 -28.18 -24.83
N PHE A 142 -7.56 -27.79 -24.64
CA PHE A 142 -8.04 -27.17 -23.40
C PHE A 142 -7.94 -28.12 -22.21
N VAL A 143 -7.01 -27.84 -21.30
CA VAL A 143 -6.85 -28.59 -20.05
C VAL A 143 -7.71 -27.95 -18.95
N LEU A 144 -8.99 -28.34 -18.94
CA LEU A 144 -10.03 -27.85 -18.03
C LEU A 144 -9.60 -27.84 -16.55
N SER A 145 -8.83 -28.84 -16.11
CA SER A 145 -8.37 -28.95 -14.72
C SER A 145 -7.42 -27.82 -14.30
N GLY A 146 -6.50 -27.40 -15.17
CA GLY A 146 -5.59 -26.26 -14.90
C GLY A 146 -6.33 -24.92 -14.90
N PHE A 147 -7.25 -24.74 -15.84
CA PHE A 147 -8.11 -23.56 -15.92
C PHE A 147 -9.00 -23.39 -14.68
N LEU A 148 -9.65 -24.47 -14.23
CA LEU A 148 -10.46 -24.46 -13.01
C LEU A 148 -9.60 -24.19 -11.77
N LEU A 149 -8.37 -24.71 -11.71
CA LEU A 149 -7.46 -24.47 -10.58
C LEU A 149 -7.05 -22.98 -10.49
N VAL A 150 -6.64 -22.38 -11.62
CA VAL A 150 -6.24 -20.96 -11.69
C VAL A 150 -7.42 -20.03 -11.43
N THR A 151 -8.60 -20.34 -11.98
CA THR A 151 -9.81 -19.55 -11.75
C THR A 151 -10.24 -19.64 -10.29
N SER A 152 -10.13 -20.82 -9.66
CA SER A 152 -10.41 -21.01 -8.24
C SER A 152 -9.40 -20.29 -7.35
N ALA A 153 -8.10 -20.34 -7.67
CA ALA A 153 -7.07 -19.62 -6.94
C ALA A 153 -7.28 -18.08 -7.03
N SER A 154 -7.65 -17.58 -8.20
CA SER A 154 -7.98 -16.17 -8.41
C SER A 154 -9.27 -15.76 -7.69
N ALA A 155 -10.30 -16.63 -7.69
CA ALA A 155 -11.53 -16.43 -6.92
C ALA A 155 -11.26 -16.38 -5.40
N LEU A 156 -10.37 -17.24 -4.88
CA LEU A 156 -9.94 -17.24 -3.48
C LEU A 156 -9.08 -16.01 -3.13
N GLY A 157 -8.24 -15.54 -4.05
CA GLY A 157 -7.49 -14.28 -3.92
C GLY A 157 -8.39 -13.05 -3.90
N GLY A 158 -9.42 -13.04 -4.76
CA GLY A 158 -10.49 -12.03 -4.77
C GLY A 158 -11.37 -12.10 -3.53
N LEU A 159 -11.61 -13.30 -2.99
CA LEU A 159 -12.30 -13.52 -1.72
C LEU A 159 -11.49 -12.95 -0.55
N ARG A 160 -10.17 -13.13 -0.52
CA ARG A 160 -9.29 -12.49 0.48
C ARG A 160 -9.40 -10.97 0.43
N TRP A 161 -9.38 -10.40 -0.77
CA TRP A 161 -9.51 -8.95 -0.95
C TRP A 161 -10.91 -8.47 -0.53
N SER A 162 -11.96 -9.22 -0.88
CA SER A 162 -13.34 -8.91 -0.52
C SER A 162 -13.62 -9.08 0.97
N LEU A 163 -13.04 -10.07 1.65
CA LEU A 163 -13.13 -10.25 3.11
C LEU A 163 -12.38 -9.15 3.85
N THR A 164 -11.23 -8.70 3.34
CA THR A 164 -10.52 -7.53 3.87
C THR A 164 -11.40 -6.28 3.74
N GLN A 165 -12.04 -6.10 2.58
CA GLN A 165 -13.01 -5.01 2.37
C GLN A 165 -14.26 -5.15 3.25
N LEU A 166 -14.74 -6.38 3.50
CA LEU A 166 -15.89 -6.63 4.38
C LEU A 166 -15.56 -6.35 5.85
N LEU A 167 -14.34 -6.69 6.28
CA LEU A 167 -13.79 -6.37 7.60
C LEU A 167 -13.69 -4.85 7.78
N LEU A 168 -13.19 -4.14 6.77
CA LEU A 168 -13.13 -2.67 6.74
C LEU A 168 -14.52 -2.02 6.66
N ARG A 169 -15.54 -2.72 6.13
CA ARG A 169 -16.95 -2.27 6.09
C ARG A 169 -17.76 -2.60 7.33
N SER A 170 -17.26 -3.48 8.21
CA SER A 170 -17.98 -3.83 9.43
C SER A 170 -17.99 -2.63 10.40
N LYS A 171 -19.17 -2.01 10.54
CA LYS A 171 -19.39 -0.79 11.33
C LYS A 171 -19.06 -0.95 12.83
N ASP A 172 -18.92 -2.18 13.31
CA ASP A 172 -18.74 -2.51 14.74
C ASP A 172 -17.29 -2.47 15.25
N VAL A 173 -16.27 -2.25 14.41
CA VAL A 173 -14.85 -2.34 14.85
C VAL A 173 -14.20 -0.98 15.12
N GLY A 174 -14.92 0.14 14.93
CA GLY A 174 -14.37 1.46 15.22
C GLY A 174 -13.24 1.91 14.30
N MET A 175 -13.04 1.25 13.16
CA MET A 175 -12.05 1.59 12.13
C MET A 175 -12.72 2.15 10.86
N SER A 176 -13.71 3.02 11.05
CA SER A 176 -14.60 3.49 9.99
C SER A 176 -14.03 4.63 9.12
N ASN A 177 -12.85 5.15 9.47
CA ASN A 177 -12.17 6.20 8.72
C ASN A 177 -10.67 5.91 8.60
N PRO A 178 -9.99 6.35 7.53
CA PRO A 178 -8.58 6.03 7.27
C PRO A 178 -7.65 6.43 8.40
N ALA A 179 -7.86 7.59 9.02
CA ALA A 179 -7.02 8.05 10.13
C ALA A 179 -7.15 7.14 11.37
N ALA A 180 -8.35 6.62 11.65
CA ALA A 180 -8.55 5.64 12.71
C ALA A 180 -7.87 4.31 12.39
N THR A 181 -8.00 3.81 11.16
CA THR A 181 -7.35 2.58 10.70
C THR A 181 -5.83 2.69 10.79
N LEU A 182 -5.24 3.77 10.26
CA LEU A 182 -3.80 4.03 10.36
C LEU A 182 -3.34 4.12 11.81
N PHE A 183 -4.06 4.84 12.66
CA PHE A 183 -3.67 4.98 14.06
C PHE A 183 -3.57 3.63 14.78
N TRP A 184 -4.46 2.68 14.49
CA TRP A 184 -4.49 1.38 15.16
C TRP A 184 -3.53 0.36 14.53
N LEU A 185 -3.37 0.37 13.20
CA LEU A 185 -2.56 -0.62 12.48
C LEU A 185 -1.08 -0.20 12.33
N ALA A 186 -0.81 1.09 12.08
CA ALA A 186 0.54 1.58 11.77
C ALA A 186 1.58 1.31 12.87
N PRO A 187 1.27 1.35 14.18
CA PRO A 187 2.24 0.95 15.21
C PRO A 187 2.65 -0.51 15.12
N VAL A 188 1.69 -1.42 14.86
CA VAL A 188 1.99 -2.86 14.75
C VAL A 188 2.81 -3.13 13.48
N MET A 189 2.43 -2.51 12.37
CA MET A 189 3.18 -2.56 11.11
C MET A 189 4.58 -1.98 11.26
N GLY A 190 4.71 -0.86 11.98
CA GLY A 190 5.97 -0.20 12.26
C GLY A 190 6.89 -1.04 13.13
N VAL A 191 6.35 -1.74 14.14
CA VAL A 191 7.13 -2.66 14.98
C VAL A 191 7.57 -3.89 14.21
N SER A 192 6.69 -4.52 13.43
CA SER A 192 7.07 -5.70 12.62
C SER A 192 8.11 -5.35 11.55
N LEU A 193 7.97 -4.19 10.90
CA LEU A 193 8.97 -3.65 9.98
C LEU A 193 10.26 -3.26 10.69
N ALA A 194 10.20 -2.67 11.89
CA ALA A 194 11.39 -2.32 12.66
C ALA A 194 12.22 -3.56 13.01
N ILE A 195 11.58 -4.66 13.43
CA ILE A 195 12.26 -5.93 13.69
C ILE A 195 12.93 -6.44 12.41
N THR A 196 12.19 -6.48 11.30
CA THR A 196 12.70 -6.95 10.01
C THR A 196 13.85 -6.07 9.51
N SER A 197 13.71 -4.75 9.61
CA SER A 197 14.71 -3.76 9.23
C SER A 197 15.96 -3.86 10.10
N ALA A 198 15.82 -4.05 11.42
CA ALA A 198 16.97 -4.20 12.30
C ALA A 198 17.82 -5.43 11.93
N ILE A 199 17.16 -6.54 11.56
CA ILE A 199 17.84 -7.77 11.12
C ILE A 199 18.46 -7.61 9.72
N VAL A 200 17.73 -7.04 8.77
CA VAL A 200 18.12 -7.01 7.35
C VAL A 200 19.01 -5.82 7.00
N ASP A 201 18.60 -4.60 7.39
CA ASP A 201 19.37 -3.39 7.09
C ASP A 201 20.52 -3.18 8.09
N GLY A 202 20.41 -3.74 9.30
CA GLY A 202 21.40 -3.61 10.36
C GLY A 202 21.52 -2.16 10.82
N TRP A 203 20.70 -1.74 11.79
CA TRP A 203 20.61 -0.34 12.21
C TRP A 203 21.96 0.28 12.61
N ALA A 204 22.87 -0.50 13.18
CA ALA A 204 24.23 -0.04 13.44
C ALA A 204 24.94 0.45 12.16
N LYS A 205 24.77 -0.23 11.02
CA LYS A 205 25.31 0.20 9.73
C LYS A 205 24.60 1.45 9.20
N VAL A 206 23.29 1.56 9.44
CA VAL A 206 22.50 2.74 9.06
C VAL A 206 23.00 3.98 9.79
N PHE A 207 23.10 3.93 11.13
CA PHE A 207 23.47 5.10 11.93
C PHE A 207 24.97 5.44 11.86
N ASN A 208 25.83 4.47 11.52
CA ASN A 208 27.26 4.73 11.25
C ASN A 208 27.54 5.11 9.79
N SER A 209 26.50 5.28 8.96
CA SER A 209 26.69 5.66 7.56
C SER A 209 27.00 7.15 7.40
N PRO A 210 27.58 7.57 6.26
CA PRO A 210 27.84 8.99 5.98
C PRO A 210 26.60 9.89 6.04
N PHE A 211 25.40 9.31 5.90
CA PHE A 211 24.13 10.02 5.97
C PHE A 211 23.83 10.62 7.36
N PHE A 212 24.45 10.08 8.41
CA PHE A 212 24.29 10.53 9.80
C PHE A 212 25.60 11.05 10.42
N ALA A 213 26.64 11.28 9.62
CA ALA A 213 27.96 11.65 10.12
C ALA A 213 28.05 13.10 10.63
N THR A 214 27.28 14.01 10.05
CA THR A 214 27.22 15.42 10.46
C THR A 214 25.79 15.84 10.78
N PRO A 215 25.58 16.87 11.62
CA PRO A 215 24.23 17.38 11.91
C PRO A 215 23.48 17.84 10.66
N GLU A 216 24.18 18.46 9.70
CA GLU A 216 23.59 18.91 8.43
C GLU A 216 23.11 17.74 7.57
N GLN A 217 23.96 16.73 7.36
CA GLN A 217 23.61 15.52 6.61
C GLN A 217 22.50 14.74 7.31
N THR A 218 22.52 14.70 8.64
CA THR A 218 21.46 14.08 9.44
C THR A 218 20.13 14.80 9.22
N LEU A 219 20.11 16.12 9.30
CA LEU A 219 18.89 16.91 9.09
C LEU A 219 18.35 16.72 7.66
N LYS A 220 19.23 16.74 6.66
CA LYS A 220 18.88 16.47 5.26
C LYS A 220 18.30 15.07 5.09
N THR A 221 18.93 14.06 5.68
CA THR A 221 18.46 12.67 5.65
C THR A 221 17.10 12.54 6.32
N LEU A 222 16.92 13.12 7.50
CA LEU A 222 15.63 13.12 8.20
C LEU A 222 14.54 13.78 7.37
N PHE A 223 14.81 14.91 6.71
CA PHE A 223 13.85 15.54 5.81
C PHE A 223 13.38 14.60 4.70
N PHE A 224 14.33 13.92 4.03
CA PHE A 224 14.00 12.94 2.97
C PHE A 224 13.36 11.66 3.51
N LEU A 225 13.63 11.25 4.75
CA LEU A 225 12.95 10.13 5.40
C LEU A 225 11.52 10.45 5.83
N PHE A 226 11.23 11.71 6.21
CA PHE A 226 9.92 12.08 6.75
C PHE A 226 8.93 12.53 5.68
N SER A 227 9.38 13.34 4.72
CA SER A 227 8.52 13.89 3.66
C SER A 227 7.69 12.86 2.86
N PRO A 228 8.19 11.67 2.49
CA PRO A 228 7.41 10.68 1.76
C PRO A 228 6.43 9.95 2.66
N GLY A 229 6.70 9.85 3.97
CA GLY A 229 5.74 9.39 4.96
C GLY A 229 4.50 10.30 5.02
N VAL A 230 4.68 11.61 4.86
CA VAL A 230 3.58 12.57 4.73
C VAL A 230 2.81 12.35 3.42
N LEU A 231 3.51 12.15 2.29
CA LEU A 231 2.87 11.85 1.01
C LEU A 231 2.07 10.55 1.04
N ALA A 232 2.62 9.50 1.67
CA ALA A 232 1.93 8.23 1.87
C ALA A 232 0.70 8.39 2.77
N PHE A 233 0.77 9.23 3.81
CA PHE A 233 -0.40 9.57 4.62
C PHE A 233 -1.48 10.27 3.80
N CYS A 234 -1.12 11.28 2.99
CA CYS A 234 -2.06 11.97 2.11
C CYS A 234 -2.71 11.02 1.09
N MET A 235 -1.91 10.12 0.50
CA MET A 235 -2.41 9.09 -0.42
C MET A 235 -3.49 8.23 0.23
N VAL A 236 -3.24 7.70 1.43
CA VAL A 236 -4.22 6.85 2.15
C VAL A 236 -5.45 7.65 2.58
N LEU A 237 -5.30 8.92 2.97
CA LEU A 237 -6.46 9.77 3.26
C LEU A 237 -7.34 10.02 2.02
N SER A 238 -6.74 10.12 0.83
CA SER A 238 -7.49 10.30 -0.42
C SER A 238 -8.16 9.03 -0.97
N GLU A 239 -7.87 7.86 -0.38
CA GLU A 239 -8.45 6.58 -0.79
C GLU A 239 -9.91 6.41 -0.31
N PHE A 240 -10.36 7.24 0.64
CA PHE A 240 -11.68 7.20 1.27
C PHE A 240 -12.44 8.51 1.09
#